data_AF-A0AAR2M1J3-F1
#
_entry.id   AF-A0AAR2M1J3-F1
#
_cell.length_a   1.000
_cell.length_b   1.000
_cell.length_c   1.000
_cell.angle_alpha   90.00
_cell.angle_beta   90.00
_cell.angle_gamma   90.00
#
_symmetry.space_group_name_H-M   'P 1'
#
loop_
_entity.id
_entity.type
_entity.pdbx_description
1 polymer ?
#
loop_
_entity_poly.entity_id
_entity_poly.type
_entity_poly.pdbx_seq_one_letter_code
_entity_poly.pdbx_strand_id
1 'polypeptide(L)'
;MAHPAVDSDEESRISEGDYVVLKRGDVYKSVQIEKRKKVIFEKQWMFMDNSVGELYGSTFEVDSGGKLILRKPNNTEDPTDTKGAGLDNRHIVDDGKSQKLTRDDIESLKEQGLKGQEIIQQLIDNSTTFRDKTEFAQEKYIKKKKKKYESNVTVLKPTSRILAMMYHGREPGKVCHLRYDTLAQMLTIGNIHAGSKVVVFETCAGLVLGSVMERMGGHGSVIQLYPGGGPVRAGMESFGFPSHFHNTLHEFPLCKVNALLSGTLNVSEKDLDSQSNGRSDEQGSSSQVSTDRGDESSSEPQSMEVSTDPAEAKKKEDSEKLREQKAQEKRVRMEEKRKRLAAAAALLEGQNADGLVIASRFHPCPVLLGLLKFVAPSRPFVVYCQYREPLIECYTKLREQGGAVSLRLTDSWLRHYQVICFMIFFRIQFCFICHLCPKVKQVSPIEQLHREGKNILTFLIYCEEFLFQAVLELFKRSFQQFFTRCKWQMLCSNYVDSNDLQYLTKVTSHFCKYFIISFHGTTL
;
A
#
# COMPACT_ATOMS: atom_id res chain seq x y z
N MET A 1 20.93 -25.30 19.05
CA MET A 1 20.38 -24.68 20.26
C MET A 1 19.00 -24.17 19.89
N ALA A 2 17.94 -24.79 20.42
CA ALA A 2 16.58 -24.33 20.21
C ALA A 2 16.42 -22.98 20.92
N HIS A 3 16.02 -21.95 20.18
CA HIS A 3 15.57 -20.70 20.79
C HIS A 3 14.40 -21.01 21.73
N PRO A 4 14.36 -20.46 22.96
CA PRO A 4 13.20 -20.62 23.81
C PRO A 4 11.99 -20.05 23.04
N ALA A 5 10.89 -20.80 23.01
CA ALA A 5 9.65 -20.33 22.45
C ALA A 5 9.25 -19.07 23.22
N VAL A 6 9.43 -17.90 22.59
CA VAL A 6 8.83 -16.65 23.05
C VAL A 6 7.33 -16.93 23.08
N ASP A 7 6.69 -16.68 24.23
CA ASP A 7 5.25 -16.87 24.38
C ASP A 7 4.54 -16.17 23.21
N SER A 8 3.82 -16.94 22.39
CA SER A 8 3.20 -16.47 21.14
C SER A 8 2.22 -15.31 21.33
N ASP A 9 1.81 -15.09 22.58
CA ASP A 9 0.87 -14.07 22.99
C ASP A 9 1.53 -12.70 23.16
N GLU A 10 2.84 -12.59 23.42
CA GLU A 10 3.50 -11.29 23.61
C GLU A 10 3.54 -10.46 22.32
N GLU A 11 3.89 -11.06 21.17
CA GLU A 11 3.87 -10.37 19.86
C GLU A 11 2.46 -9.99 19.37
N SER A 12 1.44 -10.55 20.03
CA SER A 12 0.03 -10.34 19.75
C SER A 12 -0.58 -9.27 20.66
N ARG A 13 0.17 -8.76 21.65
CA ARG A 13 -0.26 -7.69 22.55
C ARG A 13 0.27 -6.33 22.13
N ILE A 14 -0.52 -5.32 22.45
CA ILE A 14 -0.21 -3.91 22.20
C ILE A 14 0.80 -3.43 23.24
N SER A 15 1.89 -2.81 22.78
CA SER A 15 2.93 -2.25 23.64
C SER A 15 3.01 -0.72 23.53
N GLU A 16 3.63 -0.08 24.53
CA GLU A 16 3.97 1.35 24.45
C GLU A 16 4.99 1.58 23.34
N GLY A 17 4.82 2.64 22.55
CA GLY A 17 5.67 2.96 21.40
C GLY A 17 5.23 2.29 20.09
N ASP A 18 4.33 1.30 20.14
CA ASP A 18 3.84 0.61 18.94
C ASP A 18 3.12 1.56 17.99
N TYR A 19 3.35 1.37 16.69
CA TYR A 19 2.44 1.89 15.68
C TYR A 19 1.23 0.97 15.58
N VAL A 20 0.03 1.56 15.65
CA VAL A 20 -1.25 0.84 15.58
C VAL A 20 -2.20 1.52 14.61
N VAL A 21 -3.22 0.79 14.16
CA VAL A 21 -4.29 1.33 13.31
C VAL A 21 -5.61 1.29 14.06
N LEU A 22 -6.18 2.47 14.29
CA LEU A 22 -7.53 2.63 14.84
C LEU A 22 -8.55 2.38 13.74
N LYS A 23 -9.58 1.59 14.04
CA LYS A 23 -10.70 1.29 13.14
C LYS A 23 -12.03 1.66 13.80
N ARG A 24 -12.90 2.35 13.04
CA ARG A 24 -14.31 2.53 13.36
C ARG A 24 -15.15 2.37 12.09
N GLY A 25 -15.93 1.30 12.02
CA GLY A 25 -16.61 0.92 10.77
C GLY A 25 -15.60 0.67 9.64
N ASP A 26 -15.72 1.43 8.56
CA ASP A 26 -14.84 1.38 7.38
C ASP A 26 -13.73 2.45 7.41
N VAL A 27 -13.62 3.23 8.50
CA VAL A 27 -12.62 4.30 8.65
C VAL A 27 -11.43 3.80 9.46
N TYR A 28 -10.23 4.14 8.98
CA TYR A 28 -8.96 3.74 9.56
C TYR A 28 -8.05 4.95 9.80
N LYS A 29 -7.22 4.89 10.85
CA LYS A 29 -6.18 5.89 11.12
C LYS A 29 -4.98 5.26 11.84
N SER A 30 -3.77 5.45 11.30
CA SER A 30 -2.53 5.06 11.99
C SER A 30 -2.15 6.09 13.06
N VAL A 31 -1.66 5.59 14.19
CA VAL A 31 -1.15 6.39 15.31
C VAL A 31 -0.01 5.62 15.99
N GLN A 32 0.92 6.34 16.61
CA GLN A 32 1.89 5.75 17.52
C GLN A 32 1.36 5.88 18.95
N ILE A 33 1.50 4.81 19.74
CA ILE A 33 1.13 4.80 21.14
C ILE A 33 2.19 5.54 21.95
N GLU A 34 1.80 6.66 22.54
CA GLU A 34 2.63 7.44 23.45
C GLU A 34 1.82 7.73 24.72
N LYS A 35 2.48 7.61 25.87
CA LYS A 35 1.87 7.84 27.17
C LYS A 35 1.27 9.24 27.29
N ARG A 36 0.01 9.32 27.74
CA ARG A 36 -0.72 10.58 27.92
C ARG A 36 -0.81 11.46 26.66
N LYS A 37 -0.67 10.88 25.47
CA LYS A 37 -0.87 11.60 24.20
C LYS A 37 -2.32 11.60 23.78
N LYS A 38 -2.86 12.80 23.54
CA LYS A 38 -4.22 12.99 23.04
C LYS A 38 -4.27 12.63 21.55
N VAL A 39 -5.06 11.63 21.21
CA VAL A 39 -5.31 11.19 19.82
C VAL A 39 -6.72 11.57 19.41
N ILE A 40 -6.89 12.21 18.25
CA ILE A 40 -8.20 12.55 17.70
C ILE A 40 -8.57 11.56 16.58
N PHE A 41 -9.73 10.91 16.68
CA PHE A 41 -10.25 9.98 15.67
C PHE A 41 -11.78 10.11 15.57
N GLU A 42 -12.32 10.24 14.35
CA GLU A 42 -13.77 10.39 14.10
C GLU A 42 -14.47 11.43 15.02
N LYS A 43 -13.87 12.63 15.14
CA LYS A 43 -14.34 13.77 15.96
C LYS A 43 -14.31 13.54 17.48
N GLN A 44 -13.67 12.47 17.94
CA GLN A 44 -13.51 12.18 19.37
C GLN A 44 -12.03 12.17 19.71
N TRP A 45 -11.72 12.58 20.93
CA TRP A 45 -10.36 12.51 21.45
C TRP A 45 -10.25 11.39 22.47
N MET A 46 -9.10 10.72 22.52
CA MET A 46 -8.85 9.59 23.41
C MET A 46 -7.38 9.48 23.79
N PHE A 47 -7.12 8.75 24.87
CA PHE A 47 -5.80 8.35 25.34
C PHE A 47 -5.61 6.84 25.12
N MET A 48 -4.47 6.45 24.54
CA MET A 48 -4.20 5.06 24.18
C MET A 48 -3.65 4.22 25.35
N ASP A 49 -3.38 4.85 26.49
CA ASP A 49 -2.74 4.22 27.66
C ASP A 49 -3.45 2.93 28.10
N ASN A 50 -4.79 2.92 28.10
CA ASN A 50 -5.60 1.76 28.50
C ASN A 50 -5.67 0.62 27.46
N SER A 51 -5.07 0.79 26.28
CA SER A 51 -4.97 -0.29 25.28
C SER A 51 -3.70 -1.11 25.40
N VAL A 52 -2.69 -0.61 26.14
CA VAL A 52 -1.42 -1.31 26.34
C VAL A 52 -1.65 -2.57 27.17
N GLY A 53 -1.04 -3.68 26.76
CA GLY A 53 -1.22 -5.00 27.36
C GLY A 53 -2.39 -5.80 26.77
N GLU A 54 -3.32 -5.17 26.05
CA GLU A 54 -4.43 -5.85 25.40
C GLU A 54 -4.03 -6.46 24.05
N LEU A 55 -4.80 -7.43 23.56
CA LEU A 55 -4.55 -8.05 22.26
C LEU A 55 -4.88 -7.11 21.09
N TYR A 56 -4.11 -7.22 20.00
CA TYR A 56 -4.50 -6.64 18.73
C TYR A 56 -5.84 -7.22 18.25
N GLY A 57 -6.75 -6.34 17.82
CA GLY A 57 -8.13 -6.70 17.48
C GLY A 57 -9.14 -6.40 18.60
N SER A 58 -8.68 -6.07 19.81
CA SER A 58 -9.54 -5.63 20.90
C SER A 58 -10.31 -4.35 20.53
N THR A 59 -11.56 -4.30 20.98
CA THR A 59 -12.46 -3.16 20.77
C THR A 59 -12.75 -2.47 22.09
N PHE A 60 -12.68 -1.15 22.07
CA PHE A 60 -12.82 -0.30 23.23
C PHE A 60 -13.98 0.68 23.05
N GLU A 61 -14.71 0.94 24.12
CA GLU A 61 -15.62 2.06 24.21
C GLU A 61 -14.85 3.28 24.73
N VAL A 62 -15.02 4.43 24.08
CA VAL A 62 -14.39 5.68 24.51
C VAL A 62 -15.34 6.39 25.48
N ASP A 63 -14.90 6.55 26.73
CA ASP A 63 -15.63 7.30 27.74
C ASP A 63 -15.54 8.83 27.48
N SER A 64 -16.43 9.60 28.10
CA SER A 64 -16.49 11.06 28.14
C SER A 64 -15.13 11.71 28.45
N GLY A 65 -14.33 11.09 29.33
CA GLY A 65 -12.96 11.51 29.66
C GLY A 65 -11.87 11.06 28.68
N GLY A 66 -12.23 10.52 27.51
CA GLY A 66 -11.30 10.01 26.50
C GLY A 66 -10.54 8.74 26.91
N LYS A 67 -10.95 8.08 27.99
CA LYS A 67 -10.36 6.80 28.44
C LYS A 67 -10.96 5.65 27.64
N LEU A 68 -10.13 4.66 27.33
CA LEU A 68 -10.57 3.44 26.65
C LEU A 68 -11.02 2.40 27.68
N ILE A 69 -12.22 1.87 27.49
CA ILE A 69 -12.80 0.79 28.29
C ILE A 69 -12.91 -0.45 27.40
N LEU A 70 -12.18 -1.51 27.75
CA LEU A 70 -12.20 -2.76 26.97
C LEU A 70 -13.61 -3.36 26.95
N ARG A 71 -14.13 -3.61 25.75
CA ARG A 71 -15.35 -4.40 25.60
C ARG A 71 -15.00 -5.87 25.62
N LYS A 72 -15.56 -6.58 26.59
CA LYS A 72 -15.60 -8.04 26.55
C LYS A 72 -16.50 -8.46 25.37
N PRO A 73 -16.15 -9.52 24.64
CA PRO A 73 -17.07 -10.09 23.66
C PRO A 73 -18.34 -10.50 24.41
N ASN A 74 -19.47 -9.89 24.07
CA ASN A 74 -20.76 -10.32 24.59
C ASN A 74 -21.04 -11.70 23.98
N ASN A 75 -20.93 -12.76 24.79
CA ASN A 75 -21.51 -14.07 24.48
C ASN A 75 -23.06 -14.05 24.61
N THR A 76 -23.61 -12.92 25.01
CA THR A 76 -25.04 -12.64 25.06
C THR A 76 -25.49 -12.10 23.72
N GLU A 77 -26.38 -12.85 23.08
CA GLU A 77 -27.36 -12.37 22.11
C GLU A 77 -27.74 -10.91 22.47
N ASP A 78 -27.61 -9.98 21.51
CA ASP A 78 -28.05 -8.59 21.68
C ASP A 78 -29.45 -8.64 22.31
N PRO A 79 -29.68 -8.06 23.51
CA PRO A 79 -30.96 -8.14 24.21
C PRO A 79 -31.95 -7.16 23.60
N THR A 80 -32.20 -7.29 22.30
CA THR A 80 -33.35 -6.73 21.62
C THR A 80 -34.04 -7.88 20.93
N ASP A 81 -34.55 -8.79 21.76
CA ASP A 81 -35.62 -9.71 21.43
C ASP A 81 -36.79 -8.82 20.96
N THR A 82 -36.88 -8.60 19.64
CA THR A 82 -37.84 -7.70 19.00
C THR A 82 -39.23 -8.29 19.16
N LYS A 83 -39.85 -8.03 20.30
CA LYS A 83 -41.23 -8.41 20.60
C LYS A 83 -42.18 -7.53 19.78
N GLY A 84 -42.37 -7.90 18.52
CA GLY A 84 -43.29 -7.29 17.56
C GLY A 84 -42.59 -6.60 16.38
N ALA A 85 -42.76 -7.16 15.18
CA ALA A 85 -42.36 -6.56 13.91
C ALA A 85 -43.54 -6.60 12.93
N GLY A 86 -43.68 -5.53 12.14
CA GLY A 86 -44.66 -5.48 11.06
C GLY A 86 -44.25 -6.32 9.84
N LEU A 87 -45.20 -6.56 8.93
CA LEU A 87 -44.93 -7.32 7.70
C LEU A 87 -44.61 -6.44 6.49
N ASP A 88 -45.19 -5.24 6.44
CA ASP A 88 -45.03 -4.31 5.34
C ASP A 88 -45.11 -2.85 5.80
N ASN A 89 -44.84 -1.92 4.89
CA ASN A 89 -44.81 -0.48 5.14
C ASN A 89 -46.06 0.25 4.60
N ARG A 90 -47.16 -0.44 4.26
CA ARG A 90 -48.31 0.19 3.57
C ARG A 90 -49.01 1.29 4.40
N HIS A 91 -48.90 1.20 5.72
CA HIS A 91 -49.49 2.16 6.67
C HIS A 91 -48.46 3.08 7.33
N ILE A 92 -47.18 2.95 6.97
CA ILE A 92 -46.12 3.83 7.50
C ILE A 92 -46.10 5.11 6.67
N VAL A 93 -46.42 6.24 7.31
CA VAL A 93 -46.42 7.57 6.69
C VAL A 93 -45.20 8.37 7.19
N ASP A 94 -44.49 9.02 6.28
CA ASP A 94 -43.39 9.94 6.63
C ASP A 94 -43.95 11.33 6.97
N ASP A 95 -44.44 11.46 8.20
CA ASP A 95 -45.04 12.69 8.73
C ASP A 95 -44.03 13.66 9.37
N GLY A 96 -42.75 13.27 9.43
CA GLY A 96 -41.70 13.99 10.14
C GLY A 96 -41.83 13.99 11.67
N LYS A 97 -42.85 13.32 12.25
CA LYS A 97 -43.20 13.32 13.68
C LYS A 97 -43.07 11.94 14.33
N SER A 98 -42.54 10.97 13.58
CA SER A 98 -42.33 9.59 14.03
C SER A 98 -41.34 9.44 15.21
N GLN A 99 -40.47 10.40 15.46
CA GLN A 99 -39.57 10.43 16.61
C GLN A 99 -40.03 11.54 17.56
N LYS A 100 -40.36 11.16 18.81
CA LYS A 100 -40.88 12.10 19.80
C LYS A 100 -39.78 12.94 20.48
N LEU A 101 -38.54 12.46 20.50
CA LEU A 101 -37.40 13.20 21.05
C LEU A 101 -36.93 14.26 20.04
N THR A 102 -36.76 15.49 20.50
CA THR A 102 -36.22 16.59 19.70
C THR A 102 -34.70 16.46 19.57
N ARG A 103 -34.11 17.32 18.73
CA ARG A 103 -32.66 17.40 18.61
C ARG A 103 -32.00 17.82 19.93
N ASP A 104 -32.60 18.80 20.61
CA ASP A 104 -32.05 19.37 21.84
C ASP A 104 -32.09 18.34 22.97
N ASP A 105 -33.18 17.56 23.08
CA ASP A 105 -33.26 16.43 24.03
C ASP A 105 -32.11 15.43 23.80
N ILE A 106 -31.81 15.11 22.54
CA ILE A 106 -30.72 14.18 22.18
C ILE A 106 -29.35 14.78 22.52
N GLU A 107 -29.17 16.09 22.42
CA GLU A 107 -27.95 16.78 22.82
C GLU A 107 -27.81 16.75 24.35
N SER A 108 -28.87 17.03 25.10
CA SER A 108 -28.90 16.92 26.57
C SER A 108 -28.58 15.50 27.06
N LEU A 109 -29.09 14.45 26.40
CA LEU A 109 -28.75 13.06 26.75
C LEU A 109 -27.25 12.76 26.59
N LYS A 110 -26.58 13.40 25.61
CA LYS A 110 -25.13 13.26 25.44
C LYS A 110 -24.35 14.06 26.47
N GLU A 111 -24.81 15.27 26.81
CA GLU A 111 -24.19 16.11 27.83
C GLU A 111 -24.28 15.49 29.22
N GLN A 112 -25.36 14.76 29.51
CA GLN A 112 -25.53 13.96 30.72
C GLN A 112 -24.60 12.73 30.77
N GLY A 113 -23.86 12.43 29.69
CA GLY A 113 -22.91 11.33 29.64
C GLY A 113 -23.56 9.95 29.54
N LEU A 114 -24.81 9.85 29.08
CA LEU A 114 -25.45 8.55 28.89
C LEU A 114 -24.69 7.71 27.87
N LYS A 115 -24.68 6.39 28.09
CA LYS A 115 -24.01 5.46 27.18
C LYS A 115 -24.73 5.42 25.85
N GLY A 116 -23.97 5.17 24.78
CA GLY A 116 -24.53 5.10 23.42
C GLY A 116 -25.69 4.08 23.30
N GLN A 117 -25.63 2.98 24.05
CA GLN A 117 -26.68 1.95 24.09
C GLN A 117 -27.99 2.46 24.71
N GLU A 118 -27.92 3.23 25.79
CA GLU A 118 -29.09 3.81 26.46
C GLU A 118 -29.79 4.85 25.58
N ILE A 119 -29.01 5.68 24.89
CA ILE A 119 -29.54 6.64 23.90
C ILE A 119 -30.27 5.91 22.77
N ILE A 120 -29.73 4.77 22.31
CA ILE A 120 -30.37 3.96 21.26
C ILE A 120 -31.69 3.39 21.76
N GLN A 121 -31.73 2.87 22.99
CA GLN A 121 -32.95 2.32 23.57
C GLN A 121 -34.02 3.41 23.72
N GLN A 122 -33.67 4.59 24.24
CA GLN A 122 -34.62 5.71 24.32
C GLN A 122 -35.13 6.17 22.94
N LEU A 123 -34.28 6.15 21.91
CA LEU A 123 -34.68 6.45 20.53
C LEU A 123 -35.59 5.39 19.90
N ILE A 124 -35.51 4.14 20.37
CA ILE A 124 -36.42 3.05 19.98
C ILE A 124 -37.77 3.25 20.68
N ASP A 125 -37.76 3.44 22.00
CA ASP A 125 -38.96 3.58 22.83
C ASP A 125 -39.80 4.81 22.43
N ASN A 126 -39.14 5.88 21.98
CA ASN A 126 -39.79 7.12 21.52
C ASN A 126 -40.11 7.15 20.02
N SER A 127 -39.87 6.06 19.28
CA SER A 127 -40.25 5.96 17.87
C SER A 127 -41.62 5.31 17.71
N THR A 128 -42.60 6.07 17.22
CA THR A 128 -43.96 5.57 17.00
C THR A 128 -44.01 4.45 15.95
N THR A 129 -43.20 4.56 14.91
CA THR A 129 -43.17 3.62 13.77
C THR A 129 -42.20 2.46 13.94
N PHE A 130 -41.50 2.31 15.07
CA PHE A 130 -40.49 1.26 15.19
C PHE A 130 -41.09 -0.14 15.23
N ARG A 131 -42.19 -0.34 15.95
CA ARG A 131 -42.88 -1.64 16.04
C ARG A 131 -43.54 -2.06 14.73
N ASP A 132 -44.00 -1.09 13.95
CA ASP A 132 -44.65 -1.33 12.65
C ASP A 132 -43.66 -1.66 11.53
N LYS A 133 -42.36 -1.42 11.75
CA LYS A 133 -41.31 -1.79 10.79
C LYS A 133 -41.14 -3.29 10.72
N THR A 134 -40.74 -3.76 9.55
CA THR A 134 -40.25 -5.13 9.38
C THR A 134 -38.99 -5.38 10.19
N GLU A 135 -38.72 -6.64 10.52
CA GLU A 135 -37.53 -7.05 11.27
C GLU A 135 -36.24 -6.49 10.64
N PHE A 136 -36.05 -6.65 9.34
CA PHE A 136 -34.91 -6.08 8.62
C PHE A 136 -34.84 -4.54 8.71
N ALA A 137 -35.98 -3.85 8.72
CA ALA A 137 -36.03 -2.41 8.88
C ALA A 137 -35.72 -1.96 10.31
N GLN A 138 -36.13 -2.74 11.32
CA GLN A 138 -35.77 -2.55 12.72
C GLN A 138 -34.25 -2.73 12.91
N GLU A 139 -33.67 -3.84 12.43
CA GLU A 139 -32.23 -4.08 12.46
C GLU A 139 -31.44 -2.98 11.74
N LYS A 140 -31.88 -2.58 10.53
CA LYS A 140 -31.25 -1.50 9.77
C LYS A 140 -31.32 -0.17 10.52
N TYR A 141 -32.43 0.11 11.23
CA TYR A 141 -32.55 1.28 12.09
C TYR A 141 -31.57 1.21 13.27
N ILE A 142 -31.55 0.09 14.00
CA ILE A 142 -30.62 -0.12 15.13
C ILE A 142 -29.17 0.02 14.66
N LYS A 143 -28.76 -0.65 13.57
CA LYS A 143 -27.42 -0.55 13.00
C LYS A 143 -27.02 0.89 12.65
N LYS A 144 -27.95 1.67 12.09
CA LYS A 144 -27.74 3.11 11.79
C LYS A 144 -27.53 3.92 13.08
N LYS A 145 -28.26 3.62 14.15
CA LYS A 145 -28.15 4.30 15.44
C LYS A 145 -26.88 3.86 16.18
N LYS A 146 -26.57 2.56 16.26
CA LYS A 146 -25.29 2.01 16.77
C LYS A 146 -24.10 2.71 16.12
N LYS A 147 -24.06 2.79 14.77
CA LYS A 147 -22.98 3.50 14.04
C LYS A 147 -22.81 4.98 14.45
N LYS A 148 -23.89 5.67 14.85
CA LYS A 148 -23.87 7.10 15.19
C LYS A 148 -23.56 7.36 16.67
N TYR A 149 -24.10 6.56 17.57
CA TYR A 149 -24.08 6.81 19.01
C TYR A 149 -23.11 5.90 19.77
N GLU A 150 -22.81 4.71 19.27
CA GLU A 150 -21.75 3.89 19.88
C GLU A 150 -20.38 4.43 19.48
N SER A 151 -19.57 4.72 20.49
CA SER A 151 -18.23 5.26 20.36
C SER A 151 -17.18 4.15 20.49
N ASN A 152 -17.29 3.15 19.63
CA ASN A 152 -16.40 2.00 19.65
C ASN A 152 -15.20 2.19 18.71
N VAL A 153 -14.00 1.85 19.19
CA VAL A 153 -12.75 1.88 18.42
C VAL A 153 -12.06 0.53 18.56
N THR A 154 -11.70 -0.09 17.44
CA THR A 154 -10.90 -1.31 17.40
C THR A 154 -9.45 -0.95 17.13
N VAL A 155 -8.51 -1.50 17.90
CA VAL A 155 -7.07 -1.28 17.71
C VAL A 155 -6.49 -2.46 16.93
N LEU A 156 -5.91 -2.22 15.76
CA LEU A 156 -5.40 -3.25 14.87
C LEU A 156 -3.89 -3.16 14.69
N LYS A 157 -3.25 -4.31 14.49
CA LYS A 157 -1.84 -4.39 14.09
C LYS A 157 -1.69 -3.81 12.67
N PRO A 158 -0.72 -2.93 12.41
CA PRO A 158 -0.45 -2.46 11.06
C PRO A 158 -0.07 -3.63 10.16
N THR A 159 -0.63 -3.64 8.95
CA THR A 159 -0.27 -4.59 7.89
C THR A 159 -0.39 -3.87 6.56
N SER A 160 0.25 -4.37 5.50
CA SER A 160 0.10 -3.87 4.14
C SER A 160 -1.36 -3.72 3.75
N ARG A 161 -2.19 -4.71 4.09
CA ARG A 161 -3.63 -4.70 3.79
C ARG A 161 -4.35 -3.54 4.50
N ILE A 162 -4.15 -3.40 5.81
CA ILE A 162 -4.84 -2.39 6.62
C ILE A 162 -4.39 -0.98 6.25
N LEU A 163 -3.09 -0.77 6.07
CA LEU A 163 -2.54 0.53 5.71
C LEU A 163 -2.94 0.93 4.28
N ALA A 164 -2.98 -0.02 3.34
CA ALA A 164 -3.46 0.27 1.99
C ALA A 164 -4.96 0.61 1.96
N MET A 165 -5.80 -0.10 2.72
CA MET A 165 -7.21 0.27 2.90
C MET A 165 -7.35 1.67 3.53
N MET A 166 -6.53 1.99 4.54
CA MET A 166 -6.51 3.30 5.19
C MET A 166 -6.16 4.43 4.22
N TYR A 167 -5.02 4.31 3.53
CA TYR A 167 -4.56 5.34 2.59
C TYR A 167 -5.55 5.53 1.45
N HIS A 168 -6.07 4.45 0.86
CA HIS A 168 -7.05 4.55 -0.23
C HIS A 168 -8.38 5.16 0.26
N GLY A 169 -8.85 4.81 1.47
CA GLY A 169 -10.11 5.33 2.01
C GLY A 169 -10.03 6.78 2.49
N ARG A 170 -8.87 7.24 2.95
CA ARG A 170 -8.71 8.56 3.59
C ARG A 170 -7.96 9.57 2.73
N GLU A 171 -6.89 9.15 2.07
CA GLU A 171 -5.98 10.03 1.32
C GLU A 171 -5.50 9.39 0.00
N PRO A 172 -6.41 8.98 -0.91
CA PRO A 172 -6.05 8.20 -2.09
C PRO A 172 -5.06 8.92 -3.01
N GLY A 173 -5.11 10.26 -3.09
CA GLY A 173 -4.15 11.06 -3.85
C GLY A 173 -2.70 10.97 -3.34
N LYS A 174 -2.48 10.63 -2.06
CA LYS A 174 -1.12 10.42 -1.51
C LYS A 174 -0.48 9.12 -2.00
N VAL A 175 -1.29 8.16 -2.42
CA VAL A 175 -0.85 6.84 -2.91
C VAL A 175 -1.16 6.65 -4.40
N CYS A 176 -1.28 7.74 -5.16
CA CYS A 176 -1.58 7.70 -6.59
C CYS A 176 -2.87 6.90 -6.93
N HIS A 177 -3.85 6.90 -6.02
CA HIS A 177 -5.07 6.10 -6.07
C HIS A 177 -4.86 4.57 -6.05
N LEU A 178 -3.69 4.10 -5.61
CA LEU A 178 -3.37 2.69 -5.50
C LEU A 178 -4.33 1.97 -4.54
N ARG A 179 -5.11 1.03 -5.07
CA ARG A 179 -5.97 0.15 -4.26
C ARG A 179 -5.16 -1.00 -3.67
N TYR A 180 -5.67 -1.55 -2.57
CA TYR A 180 -5.02 -2.62 -1.83
C TYR A 180 -4.99 -3.95 -2.60
N ASP A 181 -5.99 -4.25 -3.44
CA ASP A 181 -5.97 -5.44 -4.32
C ASP A 181 -4.91 -5.30 -5.41
N THR A 182 -4.77 -4.11 -5.99
CA THR A 182 -3.67 -3.80 -6.91
C THR A 182 -2.31 -3.96 -6.24
N LEU A 183 -2.12 -3.40 -5.04
CA LEU A 183 -0.87 -3.55 -4.30
C LEU A 183 -0.54 -5.04 -4.05
N ALA A 184 -1.53 -5.86 -3.69
CA ALA A 184 -1.35 -7.30 -3.52
C ALA A 184 -0.92 -8.00 -4.82
N GLN A 185 -1.50 -7.61 -5.96
CA GLN A 185 -1.06 -8.08 -7.28
C GLN A 185 0.39 -7.67 -7.53
N MET A 186 0.76 -6.42 -7.30
CA MET A 186 2.14 -5.94 -7.51
C MET A 186 3.16 -6.75 -6.69
N LEU A 187 2.89 -6.99 -5.40
CA LEU A 187 3.80 -7.77 -4.54
C LEU A 187 3.93 -9.23 -4.98
N THR A 188 2.84 -9.83 -5.45
CA THR A 188 2.82 -11.22 -5.92
C THR A 188 3.53 -11.37 -7.25
N ILE A 189 3.17 -10.50 -8.18
CA ILE A 189 3.66 -10.49 -9.54
C ILE A 189 5.16 -10.10 -9.57
N GLY A 190 5.56 -9.15 -8.71
CA GLY A 190 6.97 -8.79 -8.49
C GLY A 190 7.79 -9.87 -7.77
N ASN A 191 7.17 -10.99 -7.40
CA ASN A 191 7.78 -12.08 -6.66
C ASN A 191 8.55 -11.59 -5.43
N ILE A 192 7.92 -10.74 -4.61
CA ILE A 192 8.58 -10.18 -3.43
C ILE A 192 8.61 -11.24 -2.32
N HIS A 193 9.83 -11.64 -1.93
CA HIS A 193 10.08 -12.62 -0.88
C HIS A 193 11.38 -12.32 -0.12
N ALA A 194 11.56 -12.96 1.02
CA ALA A 194 12.77 -12.86 1.83
C ALA A 194 14.03 -13.22 1.02
N GLY A 195 15.10 -12.45 1.20
CA GLY A 195 16.40 -12.68 0.56
C GLY A 195 16.58 -12.03 -0.81
N SER A 196 15.53 -11.46 -1.41
CA SER A 196 15.63 -10.74 -2.69
C SER A 196 16.41 -9.41 -2.56
N LYS A 197 17.05 -8.98 -3.65
CA LYS A 197 17.48 -7.59 -3.85
C LYS A 197 16.45 -6.83 -4.68
N VAL A 198 15.66 -5.94 -4.08
CA VAL A 198 14.56 -5.25 -4.76
C VAL A 198 14.85 -3.76 -4.90
N VAL A 199 14.72 -3.24 -6.13
CA VAL A 199 14.74 -1.79 -6.39
C VAL A 199 13.32 -1.26 -6.35
N VAL A 200 13.08 -0.23 -5.55
CA VAL A 200 11.76 0.39 -5.40
C VAL A 200 11.85 1.86 -5.76
N PHE A 201 11.01 2.32 -6.69
CA PHE A 201 10.79 3.73 -6.94
C PHE A 201 9.33 4.06 -6.69
N GLU A 202 9.06 4.84 -5.64
CA GLU A 202 7.70 5.22 -5.30
C GLU A 202 7.54 6.68 -4.90
N THR A 203 6.32 7.19 -5.09
CA THR A 203 5.83 8.43 -4.45
C THR A 203 4.50 8.20 -3.76
N CYS A 204 4.31 7.00 -3.17
CA CYS A 204 3.08 6.59 -2.50
C CYS A 204 3.20 6.68 -0.97
N ALA A 205 3.80 7.77 -0.49
CA ALA A 205 4.02 8.08 0.92
C ALA A 205 4.83 7.04 1.73
N GLY A 206 5.47 6.04 1.12
CA GLY A 206 6.14 4.96 1.84
C GLY A 206 5.33 3.66 1.89
N LEU A 207 4.10 3.64 1.38
CA LEU A 207 3.21 2.48 1.47
C LEU A 207 3.73 1.29 0.67
N VAL A 208 4.26 1.52 -0.54
CA VAL A 208 4.76 0.45 -1.40
C VAL A 208 6.08 -0.08 -0.83
N LEU A 209 6.98 0.81 -0.38
CA LEU A 209 8.20 0.43 0.32
C LEU A 209 7.89 -0.43 1.54
N GLY A 210 7.01 0.05 2.43
CA GLY A 210 6.66 -0.67 3.64
C GLY A 210 6.08 -2.05 3.32
N SER A 211 5.28 -2.17 2.26
CA SER A 211 4.71 -3.45 1.85
C SER A 211 5.73 -4.42 1.26
N VAL A 212 6.75 -3.91 0.57
CA VAL A 212 7.90 -4.72 0.14
C VAL A 212 8.70 -5.18 1.35
N MET A 213 8.97 -4.29 2.31
CA MET A 213 9.68 -4.60 3.55
C MET A 213 8.95 -5.64 4.41
N GLU A 214 7.62 -5.53 4.56
CA GLU A 214 6.78 -6.51 5.27
C GLU A 214 6.94 -7.91 4.67
N ARG A 215 6.91 -8.01 3.33
CA ARG A 215 7.04 -9.29 2.60
C ARG A 215 8.45 -9.87 2.62
N MET A 216 9.47 -9.02 2.75
CA MET A 216 10.88 -9.44 2.83
C MET A 216 11.30 -9.81 4.26
N GLY A 217 10.57 -9.33 5.27
CA GLY A 217 10.77 -9.74 6.66
C GLY A 217 12.17 -9.43 7.19
N GLY A 218 12.79 -8.32 6.75
CA GLY A 218 14.14 -7.94 7.18
C GLY A 218 15.29 -8.75 6.56
N HIS A 219 15.03 -9.55 5.51
CA HIS A 219 16.04 -10.34 4.81
C HIS A 219 16.25 -9.86 3.37
N GLY A 220 17.50 -9.78 2.92
CA GLY A 220 17.86 -9.31 1.58
C GLY A 220 18.25 -7.84 1.57
N SER A 221 17.90 -7.11 0.51
CA SER A 221 18.17 -5.67 0.41
C SER A 221 17.10 -4.94 -0.39
N VAL A 222 16.66 -3.78 0.10
CA VAL A 222 15.71 -2.90 -0.58
C VAL A 222 16.40 -1.59 -0.91
N ILE A 223 16.40 -1.21 -2.19
CA ILE A 223 17.03 0.04 -2.65
C ILE A 223 15.92 0.99 -3.08
N GLN A 224 15.63 1.97 -2.23
CA GLN A 224 14.64 3.00 -2.50
C GLN A 224 15.26 4.14 -3.31
N LEU A 225 14.76 4.32 -4.53
CA LEU A 225 15.03 5.50 -5.32
C LEU A 225 14.05 6.60 -4.96
N TYR A 226 14.54 7.82 -4.82
CA TYR A 226 13.71 8.97 -4.44
C TYR A 226 13.96 10.21 -5.30
N PRO A 227 12.90 10.99 -5.61
CA PRO A 227 13.05 12.31 -6.21
C PRO A 227 13.34 13.36 -5.13
N GLY A 228 13.91 14.51 -5.51
CA GLY A 228 14.10 15.65 -4.61
C GLY A 228 15.10 15.40 -3.47
N GLY A 229 14.93 16.15 -2.36
CA GLY A 229 15.89 16.18 -1.26
C GLY A 229 15.95 14.92 -0.36
N GLY A 230 14.95 14.04 -0.44
CA GLY A 230 14.91 12.81 0.37
C GLY A 230 13.68 11.94 0.13
N PRO A 231 13.71 10.66 0.57
CA PRO A 231 12.57 9.75 0.44
C PRO A 231 11.43 10.11 1.41
N VAL A 232 10.19 9.97 0.94
CA VAL A 232 8.99 10.09 1.79
C VAL A 232 8.65 8.73 2.39
N ARG A 233 8.55 8.65 3.73
CA ARG A 233 8.43 7.39 4.48
C ARG A 233 7.33 7.33 5.54
N ALA A 234 6.47 8.33 5.67
CA ALA A 234 5.41 8.37 6.69
C ALA A 234 4.50 7.11 6.70
N GLY A 235 4.21 6.56 5.53
CA GLY A 235 3.46 5.32 5.37
C GLY A 235 4.26 4.07 5.73
N MET A 236 5.58 4.07 5.51
CA MET A 236 6.50 2.99 5.92
C MET A 236 6.66 2.98 7.45
N GLU A 237 6.82 4.16 8.06
CA GLU A 237 6.91 4.32 9.52
C GLU A 237 5.66 3.76 10.23
N SER A 238 4.49 3.90 9.62
CA SER A 238 3.22 3.36 10.15
C SER A 238 3.19 1.83 10.27
N PHE A 239 4.13 1.09 9.66
CA PHE A 239 4.24 -0.37 9.86
C PHE A 239 4.89 -0.73 11.20
N GLY A 240 5.66 0.18 11.81
CA GLY A 240 6.36 -0.10 13.07
C GLY A 240 7.41 -1.20 12.95
N PHE A 241 8.21 -1.21 11.88
CA PHE A 241 9.21 -2.26 11.68
C PHE A 241 10.31 -2.25 12.74
N PRO A 242 10.82 -3.44 13.15
CA PRO A 242 11.97 -3.52 14.03
C PRO A 242 13.23 -2.89 13.40
N SER A 243 14.16 -2.43 14.24
CA SER A 243 15.38 -1.73 13.79
C SER A 243 16.19 -2.51 12.75
N HIS A 244 16.21 -3.84 12.83
CA HIS A 244 16.98 -4.67 11.88
C HIS A 244 16.47 -4.60 10.43
N PHE A 245 15.20 -4.25 10.20
CA PHE A 245 14.67 -4.05 8.84
C PHE A 245 15.39 -2.87 8.16
N HIS A 246 15.72 -1.83 8.92
CA HIS A 246 16.38 -0.63 8.38
C HIS A 246 17.83 -0.89 7.95
N ASN A 247 18.48 -1.93 8.47
CA ASN A 247 19.82 -2.32 8.03
C ASN A 247 19.83 -2.83 6.58
N THR A 248 18.69 -3.35 6.10
CA THR A 248 18.53 -3.83 4.72
C THR A 248 18.01 -2.76 3.76
N LEU A 249 17.69 -1.57 4.27
CA LEU A 249 17.12 -0.46 3.50
C LEU A 249 18.22 0.51 3.06
N HIS A 250 18.36 0.68 1.76
CA HIS A 250 19.28 1.61 1.14
C HIS A 250 18.51 2.68 0.36
N GLU A 251 19.06 3.88 0.25
CA GLU A 251 18.43 4.98 -0.46
C GLU A 251 19.38 5.61 -1.46
N PHE A 252 18.86 5.97 -2.64
CA PHE A 252 19.65 6.58 -3.70
C PHE A 252 18.83 7.64 -4.46
N PRO A 253 19.37 8.84 -4.71
CA PRO A 253 18.64 9.91 -5.38
C PRO A 253 18.48 9.60 -6.88
N LEU A 254 17.26 9.72 -7.39
CA LEU A 254 16.92 9.42 -8.79
C LEU A 254 17.73 10.29 -9.78
N CYS A 255 18.02 11.54 -9.43
CA CYS A 255 18.79 12.46 -10.28
C CYS A 255 20.23 11.99 -10.55
N LYS A 256 20.80 11.14 -9.68
CA LYS A 256 22.16 10.61 -9.84
C LYS A 256 22.22 9.28 -10.59
N VAL A 257 21.08 8.72 -11.00
CA VAL A 257 21.01 7.42 -11.70
C VAL A 257 21.77 7.47 -13.02
N ASN A 258 21.63 8.54 -13.82
CA ASN A 258 22.34 8.64 -15.09
C ASN A 258 23.86 8.74 -14.88
N ALA A 259 24.31 9.51 -13.88
CA ALA A 259 25.72 9.61 -13.53
C ALA A 259 26.31 8.27 -13.05
N LEU A 260 25.51 7.48 -12.33
CA LEU A 260 25.87 6.12 -11.92
C LEU A 260 26.02 5.19 -13.12
N LEU A 261 25.07 5.22 -14.05
CA LEU A 261 25.10 4.40 -15.26
C LEU A 261 26.25 4.77 -16.22
N SER A 262 26.69 6.03 -16.23
CA SER A 262 27.85 6.48 -17.00
C SER A 262 29.19 6.32 -16.29
N GLY A 263 29.20 5.86 -15.03
CA GLY A 263 30.43 5.74 -14.22
C GLY A 263 31.07 7.08 -13.83
N THR A 264 30.34 8.19 -13.96
CA THR A 264 30.82 9.56 -13.68
C THR A 264 30.37 10.07 -12.30
N LEU A 265 29.84 9.18 -11.45
CA LEU A 265 29.31 9.56 -10.15
C LEU A 265 30.45 9.98 -9.20
N ASN A 266 30.58 11.27 -8.96
CA ASN A 266 31.45 11.79 -7.92
C ASN A 266 30.70 11.83 -6.58
N VAL A 267 31.15 11.03 -5.62
CA VAL A 267 30.57 10.99 -4.26
C VAL A 267 31.15 12.11 -3.37
N SER A 268 31.73 13.16 -3.96
CA SER A 268 32.33 14.29 -3.22
C SER A 268 31.31 15.39 -2.86
N GLU A 269 31.70 16.27 -1.93
CA GLU A 269 30.84 17.12 -1.08
C GLU A 269 29.84 18.05 -1.81
N LYS A 270 30.07 18.40 -3.08
CA LYS A 270 29.34 19.49 -3.77
C LYS A 270 27.89 19.18 -4.17
N ASP A 271 27.48 17.90 -4.19
CA ASP A 271 26.16 17.50 -4.71
C ASP A 271 25.08 17.28 -3.64
N LEU A 272 25.38 17.50 -2.35
CA LEU A 272 24.46 17.16 -1.26
C LEU A 272 23.60 18.33 -0.75
N ASP A 273 23.98 19.58 -1.05
CA ASP A 273 23.36 20.81 -0.48
C ASP A 273 22.36 21.50 -1.44
N SER A 274 22.27 21.11 -2.72
CA SER A 274 21.50 21.87 -3.73
C SER A 274 19.98 21.59 -3.78
N GLN A 275 19.40 20.86 -2.81
CA GLN A 275 17.96 20.53 -2.84
C GLN A 275 17.18 20.69 -1.52
N SER A 276 17.74 21.31 -0.48
CA SER A 276 17.00 21.57 0.77
C SER A 276 16.22 22.89 0.80
N ASN A 277 16.39 23.79 -0.17
CA ASN A 277 15.75 25.11 -0.18
C ASN A 277 14.79 25.32 -1.34
N GLY A 278 13.66 24.59 -1.36
CA GLY A 278 12.62 24.88 -2.35
C GLY A 278 11.31 24.14 -2.15
N ARG A 279 10.46 24.59 -1.20
CA ARG A 279 9.01 24.84 -1.36
C ARG A 279 8.23 24.88 -0.03
N SER A 280 7.79 26.09 0.31
CA SER A 280 6.60 26.50 1.10
C SER A 280 6.50 28.01 0.79
N ASP A 281 5.47 28.63 0.25
CA ASP A 281 4.04 28.36 0.11
C ASP A 281 3.51 29.15 -1.10
N GLU A 282 2.45 28.68 -1.77
CA GLU A 282 1.62 29.52 -2.64
C GLU A 282 0.15 29.43 -2.24
N GLN A 283 -0.35 30.53 -1.66
CA GLN A 283 -1.71 31.11 -1.67
C GLN A 283 -1.62 32.39 -0.82
N GLY A 284 -1.95 33.61 -1.21
CA GLY A 284 -2.46 34.23 -2.43
C GLY A 284 -2.84 35.69 -2.12
N SER A 285 -2.59 36.61 -3.09
CA SER A 285 -3.08 38.01 -3.21
C SER A 285 -2.55 39.05 -2.18
N SER A 286 -2.14 40.28 -2.53
CA SER A 286 -2.52 41.20 -3.61
C SER A 286 -1.39 42.20 -3.92
N SER A 287 -1.43 42.71 -5.15
CA SER A 287 -0.54 43.64 -5.85
C SER A 287 -0.28 45.00 -5.18
N GLN A 288 0.92 45.56 -5.40
CA GLN A 288 1.09 46.87 -6.07
C GLN A 288 2.54 47.10 -6.53
N VAL A 289 2.65 47.82 -7.63
CA VAL A 289 3.79 48.04 -8.53
C VAL A 289 4.57 49.29 -8.14
N SER A 290 5.93 49.29 -8.24
CA SER A 290 6.71 50.23 -9.10
C SER A 290 8.22 50.30 -8.78
N THR A 291 9.01 50.00 -9.82
CA THR A 291 10.28 50.62 -10.29
C THR A 291 11.45 50.90 -9.34
N ASP A 292 12.45 50.03 -9.45
CA ASP A 292 13.86 50.26 -9.87
C ASP A 292 14.49 51.68 -9.75
N ARG A 293 15.60 51.77 -9.01
CA ARG A 293 16.95 52.17 -9.48
C ARG A 293 17.95 52.23 -8.31
N GLY A 294 19.13 51.65 -8.52
CA GLY A 294 20.21 51.57 -7.53
C GLY A 294 21.03 52.85 -7.35
N ASP A 295 21.90 52.87 -6.35
CA ASP A 295 23.35 52.85 -6.56
C ASP A 295 24.11 52.62 -5.23
N GLU A 296 25.35 52.17 -5.37
CA GLU A 296 26.31 51.82 -4.34
C GLU A 296 26.67 52.99 -3.39
N SER A 297 26.97 52.69 -2.13
CA SER A 297 28.18 53.27 -1.50
C SER A 297 28.65 52.43 -0.32
N SER A 298 29.93 52.12 -0.37
CA SER A 298 30.76 51.62 0.72
C SER A 298 31.13 52.76 1.66
N SER A 299 31.17 52.49 2.96
CA SER A 299 32.09 53.15 3.89
C SER A 299 32.19 52.34 5.17
N GLU A 300 33.41 51.90 5.47
CA GLU A 300 33.81 51.32 6.74
C GLU A 300 33.59 52.31 7.91
N PRO A 301 33.49 51.81 9.13
CA PRO A 301 34.23 52.47 10.19
C PRO A 301 35.09 51.52 11.04
N GLN A 302 36.19 52.14 11.46
CA GLN A 302 37.34 51.65 12.18
C GLN A 302 37.05 51.18 13.60
N SER A 303 38.01 50.39 14.08
CA SER A 303 38.27 49.89 15.43
C SER A 303 37.99 50.88 16.58
N MET A 304 37.22 50.43 17.56
CA MET A 304 37.29 50.92 18.94
C MET A 304 37.21 49.73 19.92
N GLU A 305 38.08 49.79 20.92
CA GLU A 305 38.39 48.74 21.89
C GLU A 305 37.20 48.35 22.77
N VAL A 306 36.93 47.04 22.83
CA VAL A 306 35.87 46.46 23.66
C VAL A 306 36.37 46.30 25.08
N SER A 307 35.84 47.11 25.99
CA SER A 307 35.82 46.76 27.42
C SER A 307 34.93 45.53 27.57
N THR A 308 35.54 44.35 27.65
CA THR A 308 34.80 43.08 27.70
C THR A 308 34.28 42.87 29.10
N ASP A 309 32.97 43.08 29.28
CA ASP A 309 32.26 42.56 30.44
C ASP A 309 32.47 41.03 30.48
N PRO A 310 32.92 40.42 31.59
CA PRO A 310 33.19 38.98 31.66
C PRO A 310 31.98 38.10 31.30
N ALA A 311 30.78 38.64 31.46
CA ALA A 311 29.51 38.01 31.10
C ALA A 311 29.27 37.98 29.57
N GLU A 312 29.75 38.96 28.82
CA GLU A 312 29.59 39.05 27.36
C GLU A 312 30.60 38.18 26.61
N ALA A 313 31.84 38.09 27.13
CA ALA A 313 32.87 37.19 26.60
C ALA A 313 32.45 35.71 26.73
N LYS A 314 31.88 35.33 27.88
CA LYS A 314 31.39 33.96 28.13
C LYS A 314 30.22 33.57 27.22
N LYS A 315 29.33 34.53 26.91
CA LYS A 315 28.20 34.34 25.98
C LYS A 315 28.65 34.17 24.53
N LYS A 316 29.69 34.89 24.10
CA LYS A 316 30.29 34.71 22.76
C LYS A 316 30.99 33.36 22.64
N GLU A 317 31.73 32.95 23.66
CA GLU A 317 32.43 31.66 23.71
C GLU A 317 31.45 30.47 23.71
N ASP A 318 30.34 30.55 24.45
CA ASP A 318 29.29 29.52 24.45
C ASP A 318 28.55 29.44 23.10
N SER A 319 28.34 30.57 22.43
CA SER A 319 27.75 30.64 21.08
C SER A 319 28.67 30.03 20.01
N GLU A 320 29.98 30.28 20.11
CA GLU A 320 30.99 29.68 19.24
C GLU A 320 31.10 28.18 19.46
N LYS A 321 31.16 27.70 20.70
CA LYS A 321 31.13 26.27 21.04
C LYS A 321 29.87 25.57 20.51
N LEU A 322 28.69 26.21 20.62
CA LEU A 322 27.44 25.67 20.06
C LEU A 322 27.47 25.62 18.53
N ARG A 323 28.08 26.62 17.88
CA ARG A 323 28.22 26.67 16.41
C ARG A 323 29.19 25.60 15.92
N GLU A 324 30.29 25.37 16.63
CA GLU A 324 31.25 24.30 16.34
C GLU A 324 30.63 22.92 16.55
N GLN A 325 29.87 22.71 17.64
CA GLN A 325 29.14 21.46 17.88
C GLN A 325 28.13 21.18 16.76
N LYS A 326 27.34 22.19 16.35
CA LYS A 326 26.40 22.06 15.21
C LYS A 326 27.12 21.81 13.89
N ALA A 327 28.26 22.45 13.66
CA ALA A 327 29.07 22.23 12.46
C ALA A 327 29.66 20.82 12.43
N GLN A 328 30.11 20.32 13.58
CA GLN A 328 30.63 18.97 13.74
C GLN A 328 29.52 17.93 13.55
N GLU A 329 28.35 18.13 14.15
CA GLU A 329 27.18 17.27 13.94
C GLU A 329 26.75 17.25 12.47
N LYS A 330 26.75 18.41 11.80
CA LYS A 330 26.49 18.51 10.35
C LYS A 330 27.53 17.71 9.55
N ARG A 331 28.82 17.81 9.88
CA ARG A 331 29.89 17.05 9.21
C ARG A 331 29.73 15.54 9.37
N VAL A 332 29.46 15.06 10.59
CA VAL A 332 29.22 13.64 10.87
C VAL A 332 28.00 13.13 10.09
N ARG A 333 26.88 13.86 10.12
CA ARG A 333 25.67 13.51 9.39
C ARG A 333 25.89 13.47 7.87
N MET A 334 26.68 14.39 7.32
CA MET A 334 27.01 14.43 5.89
C MET A 334 27.91 13.25 5.51
N GLU A 335 28.89 12.90 6.33
CA GLU A 335 29.76 11.75 6.10
C GLU A 335 28.98 10.42 6.18
N GLU A 336 28.06 10.28 7.14
CA GLU A 336 27.17 9.12 7.21
C GLU A 336 26.27 9.01 5.98
N LYS A 337 25.68 10.14 5.54
CA LYS A 337 24.88 10.20 4.31
C LYS A 337 25.72 9.81 3.08
N ARG A 338 26.97 10.26 3.02
CA ARG A 338 27.93 9.91 1.97
C ARG A 338 28.24 8.42 1.95
N LYS A 339 28.52 7.82 3.11
CA LYS A 339 28.74 6.37 3.26
C LYS A 339 27.52 5.55 2.83
N ARG A 340 26.32 5.95 3.25
CA ARG A 340 25.06 5.30 2.84
C ARG A 340 24.83 5.39 1.33
N LEU A 341 25.08 6.56 0.74
CA LEU A 341 24.97 6.78 -0.70
C LEU A 341 25.96 5.90 -1.48
N ALA A 342 27.21 5.80 -1.03
CA ALA A 342 28.23 4.94 -1.65
C ALA A 342 27.85 3.46 -1.56
N ALA A 343 27.34 3.00 -0.42
CA ALA A 343 26.86 1.63 -0.26
C ALA A 343 25.68 1.32 -1.20
N ALA A 344 24.72 2.25 -1.32
CA ALA A 344 23.60 2.11 -2.25
C ALA A 344 24.06 2.09 -3.72
N ALA A 345 25.03 2.94 -4.08
CA ALA A 345 25.63 2.99 -5.40
C ALA A 345 26.29 1.65 -5.77
N ALA A 346 27.13 1.10 -4.88
CA ALA A 346 27.79 -0.19 -5.08
C ALA A 346 26.79 -1.34 -5.28
N LEU A 347 25.65 -1.32 -4.57
CA LEU A 347 24.59 -2.32 -4.73
C LEU A 347 23.89 -2.23 -6.09
N LEU A 348 23.72 -1.00 -6.62
CA LEU A 348 23.12 -0.74 -7.93
C LEU A 348 24.09 -1.04 -9.09
N GLU A 349 25.38 -0.72 -8.93
CA GLU A 349 26.45 -1.02 -9.89
C GLU A 349 26.59 -2.52 -10.17
N GLY A 350 26.25 -3.37 -9.18
CA GLY A 350 26.21 -4.82 -9.37
C GLY A 350 25.21 -5.30 -10.44
N GLN A 351 24.25 -4.46 -10.86
CA GLN A 351 23.24 -4.74 -11.90
C GLN A 351 22.54 -6.10 -11.75
N ASN A 352 22.39 -6.56 -10.50
CA ASN A 352 21.92 -7.89 -10.16
C ASN A 352 20.70 -7.85 -9.23
N ALA A 353 19.84 -6.83 -9.38
CA ALA A 353 18.59 -6.78 -8.62
C ALA A 353 17.65 -7.91 -9.07
N ASP A 354 17.00 -8.55 -8.09
CA ASP A 354 16.03 -9.63 -8.26
C ASP A 354 14.63 -9.13 -8.60
N GLY A 355 14.36 -7.85 -8.43
CA GLY A 355 13.10 -7.25 -8.86
C GLY A 355 13.11 -5.73 -8.87
N LEU A 356 12.17 -5.15 -9.60
CA LEU A 356 11.93 -3.71 -9.69
C LEU A 356 10.45 -3.41 -9.44
N VAL A 357 10.14 -2.46 -8.57
CA VAL A 357 8.76 -2.02 -8.32
C VAL A 357 8.68 -0.51 -8.50
N ILE A 358 7.83 -0.06 -9.42
CA ILE A 358 7.60 1.36 -9.71
C ILE A 358 6.15 1.72 -9.40
N ALA A 359 5.94 2.73 -8.54
CA ALA A 359 4.62 3.28 -8.24
C ALA A 359 4.72 4.77 -7.89
N SER A 360 4.64 5.61 -8.91
CA SER A 360 4.90 7.05 -8.75
C SER A 360 3.93 7.93 -9.52
N ARG A 361 3.97 9.23 -9.23
CA ARG A 361 3.26 10.28 -9.98
C ARG A 361 3.98 10.69 -11.27
N PHE A 362 5.21 10.22 -11.50
CA PHE A 362 5.97 10.55 -12.70
C PHE A 362 5.54 9.70 -13.88
N HIS A 363 5.89 10.15 -15.08
CA HIS A 363 5.70 9.36 -16.28
C HIS A 363 6.51 8.05 -16.20
N PRO A 364 5.89 6.87 -16.32
CA PRO A 364 6.55 5.59 -16.04
C PRO A 364 7.64 5.22 -17.06
N CYS A 365 7.50 5.64 -18.33
CA CYS A 365 8.36 5.23 -19.43
C CYS A 365 9.85 5.56 -19.21
N PRO A 366 10.27 6.83 -19.02
CA PRO A 366 11.68 7.17 -18.84
C PRO A 366 12.27 6.53 -17.57
N VAL A 367 11.48 6.44 -16.51
CA VAL A 367 11.89 5.83 -15.24
C VAL A 367 12.15 4.34 -15.45
N LEU A 368 11.22 3.61 -16.06
CA LEU A 368 11.35 2.18 -16.31
C LEU A 368 12.60 1.89 -17.14
N LEU A 369 12.81 2.59 -18.26
CA LEU A 369 13.95 2.37 -19.15
C LEU A 369 15.30 2.67 -18.48
N GLY A 370 15.35 3.66 -17.59
CA GLY A 370 16.54 3.94 -16.78
C GLY A 370 16.81 2.86 -15.74
N LEU A 371 15.78 2.44 -15.01
CA LEU A 371 15.93 1.54 -13.86
C LEU A 371 16.04 0.06 -14.22
N LEU A 372 15.49 -0.35 -15.37
CA LEU A 372 15.57 -1.73 -15.85
C LEU A 372 17.02 -2.20 -16.07
N LYS A 373 17.96 -1.27 -16.27
CA LYS A 373 19.39 -1.55 -16.40
C LYS A 373 19.98 -2.18 -15.14
N PHE A 374 19.47 -1.86 -13.96
CA PHE A 374 19.95 -2.43 -12.68
C PHE A 374 19.39 -3.81 -12.35
N VAL A 375 18.39 -4.29 -13.11
CA VAL A 375 17.72 -5.57 -12.87
C VAL A 375 18.47 -6.69 -13.58
N ALA A 376 18.64 -7.84 -12.93
CA ALA A 376 19.24 -9.02 -13.55
C ALA A 376 18.33 -9.63 -14.64
N PRO A 377 18.89 -10.39 -15.60
CA PRO A 377 18.08 -11.21 -16.49
C PRO A 377 17.20 -12.21 -15.71
N SER A 378 16.07 -12.60 -16.29
CA SER A 378 15.09 -13.51 -15.69
C SER A 378 14.40 -13.02 -14.41
N ARG A 379 14.42 -11.70 -14.17
CA ARG A 379 13.78 -11.09 -13.00
C ARG A 379 12.53 -10.27 -13.34
N PRO A 380 11.53 -10.22 -12.43
CA PRO A 380 10.33 -9.41 -12.62
C PRO A 380 10.54 -7.92 -12.27
N PHE A 381 10.06 -7.02 -13.13
CA PHE A 381 9.71 -5.63 -12.82
C PHE A 381 8.19 -5.34 -12.85
N VAL A 382 7.62 -4.65 -11.87
CA VAL A 382 6.20 -4.21 -11.86
C VAL A 382 6.13 -2.70 -12.01
N VAL A 383 5.22 -2.20 -12.85
CA VAL A 383 4.97 -0.76 -12.98
C VAL A 383 3.49 -0.45 -12.79
N TYR A 384 3.21 0.37 -11.78
CA TYR A 384 1.92 0.95 -11.48
C TYR A 384 1.80 2.33 -12.12
N CYS A 385 0.65 2.60 -12.75
CA CYS A 385 0.27 3.96 -13.13
C CYS A 385 -1.24 4.13 -12.90
N GLN A 386 -1.66 5.33 -12.49
CA GLN A 386 -3.09 5.65 -12.37
C GLN A 386 -3.82 5.54 -13.72
N TYR A 387 -3.13 5.83 -14.82
CA TYR A 387 -3.69 5.95 -16.17
C TYR A 387 -3.18 4.84 -17.08
N ARG A 388 -3.96 4.48 -18.10
CA ARG A 388 -3.65 3.37 -19.02
C ARG A 388 -2.68 3.78 -20.12
N GLU A 389 -2.84 4.99 -20.62
CA GLU A 389 -2.17 5.52 -21.80
C GLU A 389 -0.64 5.54 -21.61
N PRO A 390 -0.08 6.00 -20.47
CA PRO A 390 1.36 5.96 -20.24
C PRO A 390 1.94 4.54 -20.23
N LEU A 391 1.12 3.56 -19.81
CA LEU A 391 1.50 2.15 -19.76
C LEU A 391 1.48 1.51 -21.15
N ILE A 392 0.57 1.93 -22.03
CA ILE A 392 0.59 1.52 -23.45
C ILE A 392 1.86 2.05 -24.13
N GLU A 393 2.25 3.29 -23.86
CA GLU A 393 3.50 3.85 -24.38
C GLU A 393 4.73 3.05 -23.90
N CYS A 394 4.81 2.76 -22.60
CA CYS A 394 5.86 1.93 -22.01
C CYS A 394 5.91 0.55 -22.69
N TYR A 395 4.75 -0.05 -22.94
CA TYR A 395 4.64 -1.36 -23.57
C TYR A 395 5.25 -1.37 -24.97
N THR A 396 4.91 -0.37 -25.80
CA THR A 396 5.46 -0.23 -27.15
C THR A 396 6.97 0.01 -27.10
N LYS A 397 7.45 0.90 -26.22
CA LYS A 397 8.88 1.20 -26.08
C LYS A 397 9.70 0.00 -25.62
N LEU A 398 9.17 -0.82 -24.72
CA LEU A 398 9.83 -2.07 -24.30
C LEU A 398 9.86 -3.11 -25.43
N ARG A 399 8.84 -3.15 -26.28
CA ARG A 399 8.86 -4.02 -27.46
C ARG A 399 9.88 -3.56 -28.50
N GLU A 400 10.03 -2.25 -28.70
CA GLU A 400 11.02 -1.67 -29.61
C GLU A 400 12.46 -1.91 -29.13
N GLN A 401 12.76 -1.63 -27.86
CA GLN A 401 14.12 -1.80 -27.31
C GLN A 401 14.49 -3.27 -27.06
N GLY A 402 13.50 -4.14 -26.86
CA GLY A 402 13.72 -5.52 -26.47
C GLY A 402 14.18 -5.64 -25.01
N GLY A 403 14.69 -6.81 -24.65
CA GLY A 403 15.20 -7.07 -23.30
C GLY A 403 14.12 -7.35 -22.25
N ALA A 404 12.84 -7.41 -22.61
CA ALA A 404 11.75 -7.89 -21.77
C ALA A 404 10.83 -8.83 -22.55
N VAL A 405 10.36 -9.91 -21.93
CA VAL A 405 9.45 -10.87 -22.56
C VAL A 405 8.12 -10.96 -21.82
N SER A 406 7.10 -11.52 -22.46
CA SER A 406 5.78 -11.78 -21.84
C SER A 406 5.15 -10.57 -21.15
N LEU A 407 5.30 -9.38 -21.73
CA LEU A 407 4.68 -8.14 -21.27
C LEU A 407 3.15 -8.30 -21.21
N ARG A 408 2.52 -7.92 -20.09
CA ARG A 408 1.06 -7.89 -19.95
C ARG A 408 0.59 -6.57 -19.35
N LEU A 409 -0.54 -6.07 -19.85
CA LEU A 409 -1.27 -4.97 -19.23
C LEU A 409 -2.50 -5.56 -18.53
N THR A 410 -2.65 -5.31 -17.23
CA THR A 410 -3.70 -5.93 -16.41
C THR A 410 -4.40 -4.91 -15.53
N ASP A 411 -5.68 -5.13 -15.26
CA ASP A 411 -6.50 -4.38 -14.30
C ASP A 411 -7.25 -5.39 -13.43
N SER A 412 -7.48 -5.06 -12.16
CA SER A 412 -8.20 -5.90 -11.19
C SER A 412 -9.45 -5.19 -10.73
N TRP A 413 -10.60 -5.86 -10.75
CA TRP A 413 -11.84 -5.28 -10.23
C TRP A 413 -12.20 -5.91 -8.91
N LEU A 414 -12.53 -5.07 -7.93
CA LEU A 414 -12.85 -5.52 -6.58
C LEU A 414 -14.33 -5.29 -6.29
N ARG A 415 -14.99 -6.31 -5.74
CA ARG A 415 -16.41 -6.25 -5.39
C ARG A 415 -16.61 -6.68 -3.94
N HIS A 416 -17.26 -5.83 -3.17
CA HIS A 416 -17.64 -6.14 -1.79
C HIS A 416 -19.04 -6.75 -1.75
N TYR A 417 -19.21 -7.74 -0.89
CA TYR A 417 -20.47 -8.42 -0.64
C TYR A 417 -20.95 -8.11 0.76
N GLN A 418 -22.23 -7.78 0.88
CA GLN A 418 -22.91 -7.86 2.17
C GLN A 418 -23.46 -9.28 2.30
N VAL A 419 -22.98 -10.00 3.31
CA VAL A 419 -23.43 -11.36 3.62
C VAL A 419 -24.13 -11.30 4.98
N ILE A 420 -25.45 -11.31 4.95
CA ILE A 420 -26.33 -11.46 6.13
C ILE A 420 -27.44 -12.45 5.77
N CYS A 421 -28.00 -13.14 6.77
CA CYS A 421 -29.05 -14.12 6.53
C CYS A 421 -30.21 -13.48 5.75
N PHE A 422 -30.71 -14.16 4.72
CA PHE A 422 -31.81 -13.70 3.84
C PHE A 422 -31.57 -12.41 3.02
N MET A 423 -30.40 -11.74 3.06
CA MET A 423 -30.09 -10.59 2.18
C MET A 423 -28.65 -10.65 1.62
N ILE A 424 -28.53 -10.97 0.33
CA ILE A 424 -27.28 -10.88 -0.43
C ILE A 424 -27.40 -9.76 -1.46
N PHE A 425 -26.63 -8.69 -1.29
CA PHE A 425 -26.63 -7.55 -2.22
C PHE A 425 -25.21 -7.08 -2.53
N PHE A 426 -25.07 -6.52 -3.73
CA PHE A 426 -23.81 -5.99 -4.23
C PHE A 426 -23.55 -4.58 -3.75
N ARG A 427 -22.31 -4.30 -3.33
CA ARG A 427 -21.82 -2.93 -3.18
C ARG A 427 -20.75 -2.69 -4.24
N ILE A 428 -21.09 -1.88 -5.25
CA ILE A 428 -20.20 -1.60 -6.39
C ILE A 428 -19.39 -0.34 -6.09
N GLN A 429 -18.07 -0.43 -6.26
CA GLN A 429 -17.18 0.73 -6.30
C GLN A 429 -16.31 0.58 -7.55
N PHE A 430 -16.56 1.41 -8.57
CA PHE A 430 -15.75 1.45 -9.79
C PHE A 430 -14.51 2.31 -9.53
N CYS A 431 -13.34 1.82 -9.93
CA CYS A 431 -12.13 2.63 -10.01
C CYS A 431 -11.23 2.05 -11.11
N PHE A 432 -10.98 2.85 -12.16
CA PHE A 432 -10.21 2.49 -13.34
C PHE A 432 -8.72 2.75 -13.10
N ILE A 433 -7.89 1.72 -13.02
CA ILE A 433 -6.43 1.90 -12.91
C ILE A 433 -5.68 0.73 -13.55
N CYS A 434 -4.84 1.02 -14.55
CA CYS A 434 -4.09 0.02 -15.31
C CYS A 434 -2.72 -0.33 -14.69
N HIS A 435 -2.28 -1.58 -14.84
CA HIS A 435 -0.93 -2.06 -14.45
C HIS A 435 -0.15 -2.62 -15.61
N LEU A 436 1.18 -2.46 -15.56
CA LEU A 436 2.15 -3.24 -16.31
C LEU A 436 2.63 -4.41 -15.44
N CYS A 437 2.45 -5.61 -15.95
CA CYS A 437 2.96 -6.86 -15.40
C CYS A 437 4.45 -7.02 -15.79
N PRO A 438 5.33 -7.47 -14.88
CA PRO A 438 6.64 -8.02 -15.20
C PRO A 438 6.52 -9.24 -16.03
N LYS A 439 7.51 -9.48 -16.91
CA LYS A 439 8.30 -10.73 -16.92
C LYS A 439 9.71 -10.49 -17.49
N VAL A 440 10.62 -11.30 -16.97
CA VAL A 440 11.97 -11.69 -17.41
C VAL A 440 12.67 -10.69 -18.32
N LYS A 441 13.62 -9.94 -17.73
CA LYS A 441 14.65 -9.28 -18.52
C LYS A 441 15.46 -10.34 -19.28
N GLN A 442 15.70 -10.18 -20.58
CA GLN A 442 16.56 -11.08 -21.35
C GLN A 442 17.86 -10.38 -21.71
N VAL A 443 18.95 -11.15 -21.85
CA VAL A 443 20.22 -10.64 -22.39
C VAL A 443 19.98 -10.26 -23.86
N SER A 444 20.42 -9.07 -24.28
CA SER A 444 20.36 -8.70 -25.70
C SER A 444 21.28 -9.62 -26.52
N PRO A 445 20.94 -9.99 -27.77
CA PRO A 445 21.80 -10.86 -28.59
C PRO A 445 23.25 -10.35 -28.72
N ILE A 446 23.43 -9.02 -28.67
CA ILE A 446 24.72 -8.33 -28.79
C ILE A 446 25.55 -8.44 -27.49
N GLU A 447 24.93 -8.33 -26.31
CA GLU A 447 25.65 -8.49 -25.03
C GLU A 447 26.05 -9.94 -24.76
N GLN A 448 25.29 -10.91 -25.28
CA GLN A 448 25.64 -12.33 -25.20
C GLN A 448 26.88 -12.65 -26.06
N LEU A 449 26.97 -12.05 -27.25
CA LEU A 449 28.16 -12.13 -28.11
C LEU A 449 29.40 -11.49 -27.46
N HIS A 450 29.23 -10.38 -26.74
CA HIS A 450 30.35 -9.68 -26.12
C HIS A 450 30.89 -10.36 -24.86
N ARG A 451 30.01 -11.07 -24.10
CA ARG A 451 30.42 -11.86 -22.93
C ARG A 451 31.07 -13.20 -23.27
N GLU A 452 30.75 -13.79 -24.42
CA GLU A 452 31.16 -15.17 -24.71
C GLU A 452 32.35 -15.33 -25.66
N GLY A 453 32.86 -14.26 -26.28
CA GLY A 453 34.14 -14.29 -27.00
C GLY A 453 34.28 -15.47 -27.99
N LYS A 454 33.22 -15.79 -28.74
CA LYS A 454 33.19 -16.98 -29.61
C LYS A 454 32.74 -16.63 -31.03
N ASN A 455 33.56 -17.12 -31.97
CA ASN A 455 33.45 -16.96 -33.42
C ASN A 455 32.11 -17.47 -33.99
N ILE A 456 31.71 -16.80 -35.08
CA ILE A 456 30.53 -16.99 -35.95
C ILE A 456 30.25 -18.44 -36.41
N LEU A 457 31.14 -19.40 -36.14
CA LEU A 457 31.03 -20.78 -36.61
C LEU A 457 30.17 -21.71 -35.73
N THR A 458 29.75 -21.27 -34.54
CA THR A 458 28.88 -22.08 -33.65
C THR A 458 27.38 -21.80 -33.86
N PHE A 459 27.04 -20.80 -34.68
CA PHE A 459 25.66 -20.36 -34.90
C PHE A 459 24.86 -21.27 -35.84
N LEU A 460 25.52 -22.19 -36.55
CA LEU A 460 24.88 -23.09 -37.53
C LEU A 460 24.45 -24.45 -36.96
N ILE A 461 24.60 -24.71 -35.65
CA ILE A 461 24.20 -25.99 -35.03
C ILE A 461 22.96 -25.85 -34.12
N TYR A 462 22.41 -24.65 -33.94
CA TYR A 462 21.26 -24.41 -33.04
C TYR A 462 19.97 -23.93 -33.73
N CYS A 463 19.88 -24.03 -35.06
CA CYS A 463 18.64 -23.88 -35.79
C CYS A 463 18.26 -25.23 -36.41
N GLU A 464 17.30 -25.93 -35.80
CA GLU A 464 16.25 -26.66 -36.53
C GLU A 464 15.19 -27.26 -35.58
N GLU A 465 13.99 -26.70 -35.67
CA GLU A 465 12.63 -27.29 -35.75
C GLU A 465 12.21 -28.63 -35.09
N PHE A 466 13.03 -29.34 -34.30
CA PHE A 466 12.65 -30.70 -33.88
C PHE A 466 12.02 -30.86 -32.48
N LEU A 467 11.99 -29.82 -31.63
CA LEU A 467 11.47 -29.96 -30.26
C LEU A 467 9.97 -29.66 -30.10
N PHE A 468 9.31 -29.05 -31.08
CA PHE A 468 7.90 -28.63 -30.92
C PHE A 468 6.90 -29.75 -31.27
N GLN A 469 7.26 -30.67 -32.18
CA GLN A 469 6.44 -31.84 -32.54
C GLN A 469 6.41 -32.91 -31.44
N ALA A 470 7.53 -33.14 -30.75
CA ALA A 470 7.61 -34.15 -29.68
C ALA A 470 6.76 -33.80 -28.44
N VAL A 471 6.67 -32.51 -28.09
CA VAL A 471 5.89 -32.03 -26.94
C VAL A 471 4.39 -32.06 -27.23
N LEU A 472 3.98 -31.84 -28.49
CA LEU A 472 2.58 -31.90 -28.91
C LEU A 472 2.01 -33.34 -28.82
N GLU A 473 2.82 -34.33 -29.18
CA GLU A 473 2.42 -35.75 -29.19
C GLU A 473 2.36 -36.35 -27.77
N LEU A 474 3.20 -35.84 -26.85
CA LEU A 474 3.13 -36.15 -25.41
C LEU A 474 1.88 -35.55 -24.75
N PHE A 475 1.44 -34.37 -25.20
CA PHE A 475 0.23 -33.72 -24.69
C PHE A 475 -1.05 -34.46 -25.15
N LYS A 476 -1.11 -34.91 -26.41
CA LYS A 476 -2.23 -35.72 -26.93
C LYS A 476 -2.41 -37.04 -26.16
N ARG A 477 -1.32 -37.75 -25.86
CA ARG A 477 -1.37 -39.03 -25.13
C ARG A 477 -1.83 -38.87 -23.67
N SER A 478 -1.42 -37.78 -23.02
CA SER A 478 -1.82 -37.48 -21.64
C SER A 478 -3.30 -37.10 -21.54
N PHE A 479 -3.83 -36.39 -22.55
CA PHE A 479 -5.24 -35.99 -22.60
C PHE A 479 -6.19 -37.18 -22.85
N GLN A 480 -5.78 -38.14 -23.67
CA GLN A 480 -6.54 -39.37 -23.93
C GLN A 480 -6.62 -40.29 -22.69
N GLN A 481 -5.54 -40.40 -21.93
CA GLN A 481 -5.52 -41.17 -20.68
C GLN A 481 -6.40 -40.55 -19.59
N PHE A 482 -6.44 -39.21 -19.51
CA PHE A 482 -7.31 -38.50 -18.56
C PHE A 482 -8.80 -38.77 -18.80
N PHE A 483 -9.24 -38.73 -20.07
CA PHE A 483 -10.65 -39.01 -20.42
C PHE A 483 -11.06 -40.46 -20.21
N THR A 484 -10.13 -41.41 -20.40
CA THR A 484 -10.41 -42.84 -20.18
C THR A 484 -10.56 -43.14 -18.68
N ARG A 485 -9.81 -42.44 -17.82
CA ARG A 485 -9.96 -42.48 -16.35
C ARG A 485 -11.26 -41.85 -15.87
N CYS A 486 -11.65 -40.69 -16.39
CA CYS A 486 -12.93 -40.05 -16.03
C CYS A 486 -14.15 -40.88 -16.47
N LYS A 487 -14.06 -41.54 -17.64
CA LYS A 487 -15.13 -42.43 -18.13
C LYS A 487 -15.32 -43.68 -17.26
N TRP A 488 -14.21 -44.24 -16.73
CA TRP A 488 -14.25 -45.35 -15.77
C TRP A 488 -14.77 -44.92 -14.38
N GLN A 489 -14.40 -43.73 -13.90
CA GLN A 489 -14.86 -43.22 -12.61
C GLN A 489 -16.37 -42.92 -12.59
N MET A 490 -16.95 -42.50 -13.73
CA MET A 490 -18.39 -42.27 -13.83
C MET A 490 -19.21 -43.56 -14.02
N LEU A 491 -18.64 -44.62 -14.61
CA LEU A 491 -19.31 -45.93 -14.73
C LEU A 491 -19.39 -46.69 -13.39
N CYS A 492 -18.54 -46.36 -12.41
CA CYS A 492 -18.54 -46.99 -11.09
C CYS A 492 -19.51 -46.34 -10.07
N SER A 493 -20.10 -45.18 -10.40
CA SER A 493 -21.12 -44.51 -9.57
C SER A 493 -22.46 -44.65 -10.27
N ASN A 494 -23.31 -45.59 -9.84
CA ASN A 494 -24.63 -45.91 -10.41
C ASN A 494 -25.62 -44.74 -10.35
N TYR A 495 -25.40 -43.66 -11.12
CA TYR A 495 -26.30 -42.50 -11.13
C TYR A 495 -26.12 -41.61 -12.37
N VAL A 496 -26.31 -42.13 -13.58
CA VAL A 496 -26.56 -41.29 -14.76
C VAL A 496 -27.42 -42.05 -15.79
N ASP A 497 -28.54 -41.45 -16.20
CA ASP A 497 -29.47 -41.98 -17.20
C ASP A 497 -28.90 -41.87 -18.63
N SER A 498 -29.26 -42.80 -19.52
CA SER A 498 -28.64 -42.94 -20.86
C SER A 498 -28.78 -41.73 -21.79
N ASN A 499 -29.70 -40.82 -21.50
CA ASN A 499 -29.95 -39.62 -22.29
C ASN A 499 -28.93 -38.49 -22.03
N ASP A 500 -28.35 -38.40 -20.82
CA ASP A 500 -27.36 -37.38 -20.47
C ASP A 500 -25.99 -37.63 -21.14
N LEU A 501 -25.68 -38.89 -21.41
CA LEU A 501 -24.44 -39.29 -22.09
C LEU A 501 -24.42 -38.86 -23.57
N GLN A 502 -25.57 -38.88 -24.25
CA GLN A 502 -25.69 -38.40 -25.63
C GLN A 502 -25.56 -36.87 -25.71
N TYR A 503 -26.05 -36.14 -24.71
CA TYR A 503 -25.94 -34.68 -24.65
C TYR A 503 -24.48 -34.23 -24.45
N LEU A 504 -23.75 -34.87 -23.54
CA LEU A 504 -22.33 -34.58 -23.30
C LEU A 504 -21.45 -34.88 -24.53
N THR A 505 -21.78 -35.93 -25.28
CA THR A 505 -21.05 -36.31 -26.51
C THR A 505 -21.27 -35.31 -27.65
N LYS A 506 -22.48 -34.72 -27.74
CA LYS A 506 -22.77 -33.65 -28.71
C LYS A 506 -22.08 -32.33 -28.34
N VAL A 507 -22.06 -31.95 -27.06
CA VAL A 507 -21.41 -30.72 -26.58
C VAL A 507 -19.89 -30.77 -26.78
N THR A 508 -19.26 -31.91 -26.52
CA THR A 508 -17.81 -32.10 -26.73
C THR A 508 -17.41 -32.11 -28.21
N SER A 509 -18.23 -32.71 -29.09
CA SER A 509 -17.99 -32.64 -30.54
C SER A 509 -18.13 -31.22 -31.10
N HIS A 510 -19.00 -30.39 -30.52
CA HIS A 510 -19.18 -28.99 -30.94
C HIS A 510 -18.01 -28.11 -30.48
N PHE A 511 -17.47 -28.37 -29.29
CA PHE A 511 -16.30 -27.66 -28.75
C PHE A 511 -15.02 -27.97 -29.55
N CYS A 512 -14.82 -29.21 -29.99
CA CYS A 512 -13.68 -29.58 -30.83
C CYS A 512 -13.71 -28.94 -32.23
N LYS A 513 -14.90 -28.76 -32.83
CA LYS A 513 -15.02 -28.10 -34.14
C LYS A 513 -14.72 -26.60 -34.08
N TYR A 514 -15.14 -25.92 -33.02
CA TYR A 514 -14.84 -24.48 -32.82
C TYR A 514 -13.34 -24.22 -32.58
N PHE A 515 -12.66 -25.13 -31.88
CA PHE A 515 -11.23 -24.98 -31.59
C PHE A 515 -10.35 -25.19 -32.83
N ILE A 516 -10.79 -26.03 -33.78
CA ILE A 516 -10.06 -26.30 -35.04
C ILE A 516 -10.24 -25.14 -36.04
N ILE A 517 -11.43 -24.53 -36.11
CA ILE A 517 -11.70 -23.43 -37.06
C ILE A 517 -11.00 -22.13 -36.64
N SER A 518 -10.83 -21.88 -35.34
CA SER A 518 -10.11 -20.67 -34.87
C SER A 518 -8.60 -20.69 -35.12
N PHE A 519 -8.00 -21.84 -35.43
CA PHE A 519 -6.54 -21.96 -35.63
C PHE A 519 -6.10 -21.86 -37.11
N HIS A 520 -7.03 -21.92 -38.07
CA HIS A 520 -6.71 -21.68 -39.49
C HIS A 520 -6.84 -20.20 -39.91
N GLY A 521 -7.26 -19.31 -39.01
CA GLY A 521 -7.43 -17.87 -39.28
C GLY A 521 -6.24 -16.98 -38.92
N THR A 522 -5.11 -17.54 -38.48
CA THR A 522 -3.94 -16.79 -37.96
C THR A 522 -2.63 -17.15 -38.66
N THR A 523 -2.72 -17.54 -39.92
CA THR A 523 -1.58 -17.60 -40.85
C THR A 523 -1.94 -16.85 -42.12
N LEU A 524 -1.79 -15.52 -42.05
CA LEU A 524 -1.38 -14.61 -43.12
C LEU A 524 -0.95 -13.28 -42.50
#